data_AF-A0A7S4RUI9-F1
#
_entry.id   AF-A0A7S4RUI9-F1
#
_cell.length_a   1.000
_cell.length_b   1.000
_cell.length_c   1.000
_cell.angle_alpha   90.00
_cell.angle_beta   90.00
_cell.angle_gamma   90.00
#
_symmetry.space_group_name_H-M   'P 1'
#
loop_
_entity.id
_entity.type
_entity.pdbx_description
1 polymer ?
#
loop_
_entity_poly.entity_id
_entity_poly.type
_entity_poly.pdbx_seq_one_letter_code
_entity_poly.pdbx_strand_id
1 'polypeptide(L)'
;ASSRPPLMRLTDIEPGFGAPMLLTVLRKLLGHSVSVLMGANVANEVALGQFCEATLGTDAPPQDQATLVKLFDCKSFRVRALDAIAGVELCGALKNVVALGAGFCDGLDFGGNTKAAIIRIGLEEMTSFIRHFHPGVKDPTFLESCGVADLITTCFGGRNRKCAEAFVRAKGGKTWEEIEKELLGGQ
;
A
#
# COMPACT_ATOMS: atom_id res chain seq x y z
N ALA A 1 34.39 0.55 -15.15
CA ALA A 1 33.11 -0.12 -14.86
C ALA A 1 32.36 0.74 -13.86
N SER A 2 31.31 1.43 -14.29
CA SER A 2 30.55 2.37 -13.47
C SER A 2 29.79 1.62 -12.37
N SER A 3 30.12 1.90 -11.11
CA SER A 3 29.31 1.46 -9.97
C SER A 3 27.95 2.13 -10.05
N ARG A 4 26.94 1.38 -10.52
CA ARG A 4 25.53 1.80 -10.38
C ARG A 4 25.28 2.01 -8.87
N PRO A 5 24.64 3.10 -8.46
CA PRO A 5 24.25 3.24 -7.06
C PRO A 5 23.40 2.03 -6.66
N PRO A 6 23.60 1.45 -5.47
CA PRO A 6 22.77 0.34 -5.01
C PRO A 6 21.32 0.81 -4.97
N LEU A 7 20.43 0.05 -5.62
CA LEU A 7 18.99 0.22 -5.45
C LEU A 7 18.70 -0.04 -3.97
N MET A 8 18.19 0.95 -3.25
CA MET A 8 17.77 0.78 -1.86
C MET A 8 16.65 -0.27 -1.84
N ARG A 9 16.92 -1.44 -1.25
CA ARG A 9 15.94 -2.53 -1.18
C ARG A 9 15.21 -2.45 0.15
N LEU A 10 13.90 -2.70 0.13
CA LEU A 10 13.10 -2.83 1.36
C LEU A 10 13.64 -3.92 2.32
N THR A 11 14.48 -4.83 1.83
CA THR A 11 15.09 -5.94 2.59
C THR A 11 16.31 -5.56 3.41
N ASP A 12 16.81 -4.33 3.33
CA ASP A 12 18.03 -3.90 4.05
C ASP A 12 17.76 -3.53 5.54
N ILE A 13 16.66 -4.02 6.13
CA ILE A 13 16.29 -3.78 7.55
C ILE A 13 16.95 -4.81 8.47
N GLU A 14 17.60 -4.33 9.54
CA GLU A 14 18.26 -5.20 10.53
C GLU A 14 17.27 -6.12 11.27
N PRO A 15 17.65 -7.39 11.52
CA PRO A 15 16.82 -8.32 12.29
C PRO A 15 16.80 -7.94 13.78
N GLY A 16 15.63 -7.53 14.28
CA GLY A 16 15.44 -7.25 15.72
C GLY A 16 14.15 -6.50 16.03
N PHE A 17 13.66 -5.68 15.10
CA PHE A 17 12.33 -5.09 15.15
C PHE A 17 11.39 -5.91 14.26
N GLY A 18 10.43 -6.62 14.85
CA GLY A 18 9.30 -7.15 14.06
C GLY A 18 8.60 -5.97 13.37
N ALA A 19 8.14 -6.13 12.13
CA ALA A 19 7.43 -5.08 11.41
C ALA A 19 6.22 -4.59 12.26
N PRO A 20 6.26 -3.40 12.87
CA PRO A 20 5.25 -3.00 13.84
C PRO A 20 3.96 -2.68 13.09
N MET A 21 2.96 -3.55 13.23
CA MET A 21 1.63 -3.37 12.66
C MET A 21 0.77 -2.49 13.58
N LEU A 22 0.00 -1.57 13.00
CA LEU A 22 -0.94 -0.70 13.74
C LEU A 22 -2.00 -1.55 14.44
N LEU A 23 -2.46 -2.62 13.79
CA LEU A 23 -3.38 -3.57 14.38
C LEU A 23 -2.87 -4.16 15.70
N THR A 24 -1.58 -4.49 15.80
CA THR A 24 -0.99 -5.04 17.03
C THR A 24 -1.05 -4.01 18.16
N VAL A 25 -0.82 -2.74 17.86
CA VAL A 25 -0.93 -1.64 18.83
C VAL A 25 -2.38 -1.47 19.28
N LEU A 26 -3.33 -1.44 18.35
CA LEU A 26 -4.76 -1.26 18.66
C LEU A 26 -5.31 -2.43 19.49
N ARG A 27 -4.96 -3.67 19.16
CA ARG A 27 -5.33 -4.86 19.95
C ARG A 27 -4.84 -4.75 21.39
N LYS A 28 -3.58 -4.31 21.58
CA LYS A 28 -2.97 -4.15 22.91
C LYS A 28 -3.63 -3.04 23.72
N LEU A 29 -3.99 -1.93 23.08
CA LEU A 29 -4.58 -0.77 23.75
C LEU A 29 -6.07 -0.97 24.08
N LEU A 30 -6.81 -1.61 23.18
CA LEU A 30 -8.26 -1.73 23.29
C LEU A 30 -8.73 -3.04 23.93
N GLY A 31 -7.90 -4.09 23.93
CA GLY A 31 -8.30 -5.41 24.43
C GLY A 31 -9.38 -6.10 23.59
N HIS A 32 -9.54 -5.68 22.33
CA HIS A 32 -10.53 -6.21 21.39
C HIS A 32 -9.88 -6.79 20.14
N SER A 33 -10.59 -7.69 19.45
CA SER A 33 -10.21 -8.12 18.11
C SER A 33 -10.30 -6.93 17.16
N VAL A 34 -9.37 -6.87 16.21
CA VAL A 34 -9.28 -5.81 15.20
C VAL A 34 -9.10 -6.48 13.85
N SER A 35 -9.84 -6.01 12.86
CA SER A 35 -9.73 -6.41 11.45
C SER A 35 -9.24 -5.21 10.62
N VAL A 36 -8.69 -5.47 9.45
CA VAL A 36 -8.18 -4.43 8.53
C VAL A 36 -8.94 -4.46 7.21
N LEU A 37 -9.22 -3.29 6.64
CA LEU A 37 -9.85 -3.15 5.31
C LEU A 37 -8.91 -2.33 4.43
N MET A 38 -8.32 -2.97 3.41
CA MET A 38 -7.34 -2.37 2.50
C MET A 38 -7.72 -2.66 1.05
N GLY A 39 -7.44 -1.76 0.12
CA GLY A 39 -7.75 -1.98 -1.29
C GLY A 39 -7.57 -0.76 -2.18
N ALA A 40 -7.78 -0.94 -3.48
CA ALA A 40 -7.82 0.15 -4.45
C ALA A 40 -9.12 0.96 -4.32
N ASN A 41 -9.21 1.81 -3.31
CA ASN A 41 -10.46 2.49 -2.93
C ASN A 41 -10.27 3.99 -2.70
N VAL A 42 -9.90 4.71 -3.76
CA VAL A 42 -9.74 6.19 -3.73
C VAL A 42 -11.01 6.82 -3.15
N ALA A 43 -10.87 7.51 -2.01
CA ALA A 43 -12.01 7.95 -1.20
C ALA A 43 -13.06 8.75 -1.98
N ASN A 44 -12.62 9.65 -2.87
CA ASN A 44 -13.52 10.45 -3.70
C ASN A 44 -14.29 9.61 -4.71
N GLU A 45 -13.67 8.57 -5.28
CA GLU A 45 -14.33 7.66 -6.24
C GLU A 45 -15.37 6.78 -5.53
N VAL A 46 -15.02 6.28 -4.34
CA VAL A 46 -15.95 5.56 -3.45
C VAL A 46 -17.16 6.43 -3.10
N ALA A 47 -16.93 7.68 -2.71
CA ALA A 47 -18.00 8.63 -2.34
C ALA A 47 -18.93 8.96 -3.52
N LEU A 48 -18.41 8.92 -4.76
CA LEU A 48 -19.18 9.10 -5.98
C LEU A 48 -19.90 7.82 -6.45
N GLY A 49 -19.80 6.73 -5.69
CA GLY A 49 -20.42 5.44 -6.05
C GLY A 49 -19.76 4.76 -7.24
N GLN A 50 -18.51 5.12 -7.57
CA GLN A 50 -17.75 4.43 -8.60
C GLN A 50 -17.35 3.05 -8.10
N PHE A 51 -17.37 2.07 -9.00
CA PHE A 51 -17.08 0.69 -8.66
C PHE A 51 -15.63 0.53 -8.20
N CYS A 52 -15.43 -0.11 -7.06
CA CYS A 52 -14.13 -0.57 -6.59
C CYS A 52 -14.25 -1.80 -5.68
N GLU A 53 -13.11 -2.36 -5.30
CA GLU A 53 -13.01 -3.57 -4.49
C GLU A 53 -12.10 -3.34 -3.29
N ALA A 54 -12.34 -4.04 -2.19
CA ALA A 54 -11.48 -4.04 -1.02
C ALA A 54 -11.30 -5.46 -0.45
N THR A 55 -10.19 -5.63 0.25
CA THR A 55 -9.82 -6.86 0.95
C THR A 55 -9.94 -6.65 2.45
N LEU A 56 -10.74 -7.48 3.11
CA LEU A 56 -10.89 -7.52 4.56
C LEU A 56 -9.95 -8.59 5.14
N GLY A 57 -8.92 -8.18 5.87
CA GLY A 57 -8.07 -9.06 6.66
C GLY A 57 -8.67 -9.26 8.06
N THR A 58 -9.02 -10.48 8.43
CA THR A 58 -9.62 -10.78 9.74
C THR A 58 -9.31 -12.20 10.21
N ASP A 59 -9.16 -12.37 11.52
CA ASP A 59 -9.05 -13.65 12.24
C ASP A 59 -10.31 -13.91 13.09
N ALA A 60 -11.37 -13.11 12.89
CA ALA A 60 -12.64 -13.26 13.59
C ALA A 60 -13.35 -14.57 13.17
N PRO A 61 -14.20 -15.13 14.05
CA PRO A 61 -15.01 -16.30 13.70
C PRO A 61 -15.85 -16.08 12.43
N PRO A 62 -16.22 -17.15 11.69
CA PRO A 62 -16.92 -17.02 10.41
C PRO A 62 -18.20 -16.16 10.45
N GLN A 63 -18.95 -16.21 11.55
CA GLN A 63 -20.17 -15.40 11.73
C GLN A 63 -19.86 -13.90 11.81
N ASP A 64 -18.80 -13.53 12.53
CA ASP A 64 -18.38 -12.13 12.68
C ASP A 64 -17.74 -11.63 11.38
N GLN A 65 -16.93 -12.46 10.72
CA GLN A 65 -16.40 -12.16 9.39
C GLN A 65 -17.52 -11.90 8.38
N ALA A 66 -18.55 -12.74 8.34
CA ALA A 66 -19.70 -12.53 7.46
C ALA A 66 -20.44 -11.22 7.77
N THR A 67 -20.53 -10.86 9.05
CA THR A 67 -21.11 -9.59 9.50
C THR A 67 -20.28 -8.39 9.02
N LEU A 68 -18.95 -8.45 9.15
CA LEU A 68 -18.06 -7.41 8.67
C LEU A 68 -18.11 -7.24 7.15
N VAL A 69 -18.10 -8.35 6.40
CA VAL A 69 -18.26 -8.30 4.93
C VAL A 69 -19.59 -7.65 4.57
N LYS A 70 -20.70 -8.08 5.19
CA LYS A 70 -22.03 -7.52 4.94
C LYS A 70 -22.12 -6.03 5.28
N LEU A 71 -21.36 -5.55 6.27
CA LEU A 71 -21.36 -4.14 6.69
C LEU A 71 -20.77 -3.22 5.61
N PHE A 72 -19.74 -3.68 4.90
CA PHE A 72 -19.03 -2.87 3.91
C PHE A 72 -19.39 -3.19 2.45
N ASP A 73 -19.81 -4.43 2.15
CA ASP A 73 -20.12 -4.87 0.78
C ASP A 73 -21.40 -4.21 0.26
N CYS A 74 -21.30 -3.55 -0.89
CA CYS A 74 -22.42 -2.95 -1.59
C CYS A 74 -22.24 -3.05 -3.12
N LYS A 75 -23.17 -2.48 -3.90
CA LYS A 75 -23.16 -2.58 -5.37
C LYS A 75 -21.91 -1.99 -6.01
N SER A 76 -21.40 -0.89 -5.46
CA SER A 76 -20.22 -0.17 -5.96
C SER A 76 -18.95 -0.43 -5.13
N PHE A 77 -19.04 -1.21 -4.06
CA PHE A 77 -17.91 -1.50 -3.18
C PHE A 77 -17.92 -2.98 -2.81
N ARG A 78 -17.16 -3.81 -3.51
CA ARG A 78 -17.14 -5.26 -3.28
C ARG A 78 -16.07 -5.62 -2.26
N VAL A 79 -16.41 -6.45 -1.28
CA VAL A 79 -15.48 -6.84 -0.21
C VAL A 79 -15.21 -8.33 -0.22
N ARG A 80 -13.92 -8.68 -0.27
CA ARG A 80 -13.47 -10.06 -0.10
C ARG A 80 -12.68 -10.23 1.19
N ALA A 81 -13.08 -11.18 2.02
CA ALA A 81 -12.39 -11.48 3.27
C ALA A 81 -11.29 -12.53 3.10
N LEU A 82 -10.20 -12.36 3.84
CA LEU A 82 -9.06 -13.26 3.91
C LEU A 82 -8.61 -13.45 5.37
N ASP A 83 -8.24 -14.68 5.69
CA ASP A 83 -7.52 -15.03 6.93
C ASP A 83 -6.01 -14.76 6.75
N ALA A 84 -5.66 -13.49 6.53
CA ALA A 84 -4.30 -13.06 6.21
C ALA A 84 -4.06 -11.59 6.64
N ILE A 85 -4.41 -11.24 7.88
CA ILE A 85 -4.33 -9.85 8.41
C ILE A 85 -3.00 -9.17 8.08
N ALA A 86 -1.89 -9.81 8.41
CA ALA A 86 -0.55 -9.21 8.23
C ALA A 86 -0.27 -8.91 6.75
N GLY A 87 -0.65 -9.82 5.84
CA GLY A 87 -0.50 -9.59 4.40
C GLY A 87 -1.35 -8.40 3.94
N VAL A 88 -2.62 -8.35 4.36
CA VAL A 88 -3.55 -7.29 3.96
C VAL A 88 -3.08 -5.91 4.45
N GLU A 89 -2.70 -5.79 5.73
CA GLU A 89 -2.25 -4.52 6.33
C GLU A 89 -0.92 -4.04 5.75
N LEU A 90 0.08 -4.93 5.66
CA LEU A 90 1.41 -4.56 5.19
C LEU A 90 1.42 -4.22 3.70
N CYS A 91 0.57 -4.83 2.87
CA CYS A 91 0.44 -4.41 1.47
C CYS A 91 0.01 -2.94 1.38
N GLY A 92 -0.99 -2.53 2.15
CA GLY A 92 -1.49 -1.15 2.18
C GLY A 92 -0.45 -0.14 2.68
N ALA A 93 0.45 -0.55 3.57
CA ALA A 93 1.54 0.30 4.04
C ALA A 93 2.67 0.41 2.99
N LEU A 94 3.21 -0.73 2.55
CA LEU A 94 4.42 -0.78 1.72
C LEU A 94 4.21 -0.25 0.30
N LYS A 95 3.00 -0.35 -0.25
CA LYS A 95 2.67 0.19 -1.58
C LYS A 95 2.95 1.68 -1.71
N ASN A 96 2.88 2.44 -0.61
CA ASN A 96 3.16 3.88 -0.61
C ASN A 96 4.63 4.17 -0.89
N VAL A 97 5.55 3.31 -0.42
CA VAL A 97 6.99 3.43 -0.71
C VAL A 97 7.24 3.20 -2.20
N VAL A 98 6.62 2.17 -2.78
CA VAL A 98 6.73 1.91 -4.23
C VAL A 98 6.15 3.06 -5.05
N ALA A 99 5.05 3.67 -4.58
CA ALA A 99 4.44 4.82 -5.24
C ALA A 99 5.33 6.07 -5.26
N LEU A 100 6.21 6.26 -4.26
CA LEU A 100 7.24 7.29 -4.30
C LEU A 100 8.21 7.03 -5.47
N GLY A 101 8.68 5.79 -5.61
CA GLY A 101 9.52 5.37 -6.75
C GLY A 101 8.85 5.61 -8.10
N ALA A 102 7.55 5.31 -8.21
CA ALA A 102 6.77 5.60 -9.41
C ALA A 102 6.64 7.11 -9.68
N GLY A 103 6.51 7.94 -8.65
CA GLY A 103 6.51 9.40 -8.77
C GLY A 103 7.86 9.97 -9.17
N PHE A 104 8.97 9.43 -8.65
CA PHE A 104 10.31 9.81 -9.10
C PHE A 104 10.53 9.49 -10.58
N CYS A 105 10.04 8.33 -11.03
CA CYS A 105 10.03 7.96 -12.45
C CYS A 105 9.30 9.00 -13.30
N ASP A 106 8.14 9.47 -12.85
CA ASP A 106 7.38 10.53 -13.53
C ASP A 106 8.12 11.88 -13.55
N GLY A 107 8.71 12.27 -12.43
CA GLY A 107 9.44 13.53 -12.33
C GLY A 107 10.73 13.57 -13.16
N LEU A 108 11.32 12.41 -13.45
CA LEU A 108 12.45 12.23 -14.36
C LEU A 108 12.03 12.06 -15.82
N ASP A 109 10.74 12.18 -16.12
CA ASP A 109 10.15 12.01 -17.46
C ASP A 109 10.45 10.63 -18.09
N PHE A 110 10.61 9.60 -17.27
CA PHE A 110 10.72 8.22 -17.75
C PHE A 110 9.36 7.67 -18.19
N GLY A 111 9.36 6.84 -19.24
CA GLY A 111 8.15 6.30 -19.83
C GLY A 111 7.50 5.15 -19.06
N GLY A 112 6.34 4.72 -19.55
CA GLY A 112 5.51 3.68 -18.92
C GLY A 112 6.22 2.34 -18.66
N ASN A 113 7.18 1.94 -19.51
CA ASN A 113 7.94 0.71 -19.31
C ASN A 113 8.80 0.74 -18.04
N THR A 114 9.45 1.87 -17.76
CA THR A 114 10.25 2.04 -16.55
C THR A 114 9.37 2.04 -15.32
N LYS A 115 8.23 2.74 -15.37
CA LYS A 115 7.25 2.73 -14.27
C LYS A 115 6.70 1.32 -14.01
N ALA A 116 6.35 0.58 -15.06
CA ALA A 116 5.88 -0.80 -14.94
C ALA A 116 6.95 -1.71 -14.30
N ALA A 117 8.23 -1.53 -14.65
CA ALA A 117 9.33 -2.24 -14.01
C ALA A 117 9.44 -1.91 -12.52
N ILE A 118 9.29 -0.64 -12.12
CA ILE A 118 9.28 -0.21 -10.71
C ILE A 118 8.13 -0.85 -9.96
N ILE A 119 6.91 -0.84 -10.51
CA ILE A 119 5.73 -1.45 -9.88
C ILE A 119 5.94 -2.95 -9.68
N ARG A 120 6.44 -3.66 -10.71
CA ARG A 120 6.71 -5.09 -10.68
C ARG A 120 7.79 -5.46 -9.65
N ILE A 121 8.93 -4.74 -9.65
CA ILE A 121 10.00 -4.93 -8.65
C ILE A 121 9.47 -4.62 -7.24
N GLY A 122 8.71 -3.53 -7.09
CA GLY A 122 8.13 -3.14 -5.82
C GLY A 122 7.17 -4.20 -5.27
N LEU A 123 6.34 -4.82 -6.10
CA LEU A 123 5.48 -5.94 -5.68
C LEU A 123 6.28 -7.16 -5.21
N GLU A 124 7.39 -7.48 -5.89
CA GLU A 124 8.31 -8.55 -5.46
C GLU A 124 8.97 -8.23 -4.12
N GLU A 125 9.43 -6.99 -3.92
CA GLU A 125 10.02 -6.56 -2.66
C GLU A 125 9.00 -6.55 -1.52
N MET A 126 7.77 -6.06 -1.77
CA MET A 126 6.66 -6.15 -0.82
C MET A 126 6.39 -7.61 -0.41
N THR A 127 6.35 -8.51 -1.39
CA THR A 127 6.13 -9.94 -1.17
C THR A 127 7.27 -10.54 -0.33
N SER A 128 8.52 -10.25 -0.68
CA SER A 128 9.70 -10.74 0.03
C SER A 128 9.75 -10.23 1.46
N PHE A 129 9.50 -8.93 1.66
CA PHE A 129 9.43 -8.29 2.97
C PHE A 129 8.37 -8.93 3.87
N ILE A 130 7.15 -9.05 3.35
CA ILE A 130 6.03 -9.61 4.12
C ILE A 130 6.31 -11.07 4.47
N ARG A 131 6.85 -11.89 3.54
CA ARG A 131 7.18 -13.29 3.83
C ARG A 131 8.35 -13.44 4.79
N HIS A 132 9.28 -12.49 4.82
CA HIS A 132 10.39 -12.50 5.78
C HIS A 132 9.88 -12.38 7.23
N PHE A 133 8.97 -11.44 7.49
CA PHE A 133 8.41 -11.23 8.83
C PHE A 133 7.19 -12.11 9.14
N HIS A 134 6.44 -12.53 8.11
CA HIS A 134 5.22 -13.33 8.22
C HIS A 134 5.21 -14.48 7.19
N PRO A 135 5.97 -15.57 7.44
CA PRO A 135 6.11 -16.69 6.50
C PRO A 135 4.80 -17.40 6.14
N GLY A 136 3.75 -17.25 6.95
CA GLY A 136 2.42 -17.83 6.72
C GLY A 136 1.56 -17.09 5.70
N VAL A 137 1.95 -15.89 5.27
CA VAL A 137 1.22 -15.14 4.23
C VAL A 137 1.40 -15.85 2.89
N LYS A 138 0.28 -16.07 2.18
CA LYS A 138 0.24 -16.84 0.93
C LYS A 138 0.30 -15.91 -0.28
N ASP A 139 0.92 -16.40 -1.36
CA ASP A 139 1.09 -15.62 -2.59
C ASP A 139 -0.22 -15.06 -3.20
N PRO A 140 -1.38 -15.78 -3.14
CA PRO A 140 -2.64 -15.22 -3.59
C PRO A 140 -3.04 -13.90 -2.91
N THR A 141 -2.61 -13.63 -1.66
CA THR A 141 -2.91 -12.38 -0.96
C THR A 141 -2.40 -11.15 -1.74
N PHE A 142 -1.26 -11.25 -2.42
CA PHE A 142 -0.69 -10.13 -3.18
C PHE A 142 -1.44 -9.84 -4.49
N LEU A 143 -2.27 -10.78 -4.95
CA LEU A 143 -3.13 -10.64 -6.13
C LEU A 143 -4.51 -10.06 -5.81
N GLU A 144 -4.82 -9.87 -4.53
CA GLU A 144 -6.09 -9.30 -4.06
C GLU A 144 -6.05 -7.77 -4.14
N SER A 145 -7.20 -7.12 -3.90
CA SER A 145 -7.31 -5.66 -4.00
C SER A 145 -6.29 -4.92 -3.12
N CYS A 146 -6.01 -5.41 -1.91
CA CYS A 146 -5.00 -4.83 -1.02
C CYS A 146 -3.56 -4.86 -1.57
N GLY A 147 -3.26 -5.78 -2.48
CA GLY A 147 -1.94 -5.97 -3.06
C GLY A 147 -1.79 -5.23 -4.38
N VAL A 148 -1.85 -5.98 -5.48
CA VAL A 148 -1.57 -5.48 -6.82
C VAL A 148 -2.49 -4.33 -7.24
N ALA A 149 -3.79 -4.37 -6.91
CA ALA A 149 -4.72 -3.33 -7.36
C ALA A 149 -4.46 -1.99 -6.67
N ASP A 150 -4.31 -1.97 -5.34
CA ASP A 150 -3.99 -0.75 -4.58
C ASP A 150 -2.61 -0.21 -4.99
N LEU A 151 -1.63 -1.10 -5.18
CA LEU A 151 -0.31 -0.73 -5.66
C LEU A 151 -0.37 0.00 -7.02
N ILE A 152 -1.08 -0.57 -8.00
CA ILE A 152 -1.24 0.05 -9.32
C ILE A 152 -1.93 1.41 -9.17
N THR A 153 -3.09 1.45 -8.54
CA THR A 153 -3.90 2.67 -8.39
C THR A 153 -3.09 3.79 -7.73
N THR A 154 -2.31 3.46 -6.70
CA THR A 154 -1.47 4.41 -5.99
C THR A 154 -0.28 4.89 -6.84
N CYS A 155 0.35 4.00 -7.61
CA CYS A 155 1.46 4.35 -8.50
C CYS A 155 1.05 5.21 -9.71
N PHE A 156 -0.25 5.27 -10.06
CA PHE A 156 -0.77 6.12 -11.13
C PHE A 156 -1.45 7.40 -10.61
N GLY A 157 -2.23 7.32 -9.54
CA GLY A 157 -3.08 8.43 -9.08
C GLY A 157 -2.82 8.91 -7.65
N GLY A 158 -2.01 8.19 -6.88
CA GLY A 158 -1.84 8.40 -5.44
C GLY A 158 -1.13 9.70 -5.06
N ARG A 159 -1.38 10.15 -3.82
CA ARG A 159 -0.77 11.35 -3.22
C ARG A 159 0.75 11.25 -3.12
N ASN A 160 1.27 10.09 -2.69
CA ASN A 160 2.71 9.80 -2.65
C ASN A 160 3.37 9.97 -4.02
N ARG A 161 2.77 9.41 -5.08
CA ARG A 161 3.25 9.57 -6.45
C ARG A 161 3.30 11.04 -6.88
N LYS A 162 2.22 11.80 -6.63
CA LYS A 162 2.14 13.24 -6.95
C LYS A 162 3.22 14.06 -6.24
N CYS A 163 3.42 13.84 -4.94
CA CYS A 163 4.43 14.57 -4.17
C CYS A 163 5.85 14.20 -4.61
N ALA A 164 6.12 12.91 -4.85
CA ALA A 164 7.41 12.45 -5.34
C ALA A 164 7.76 13.01 -6.74
N GLU A 165 6.79 13.07 -7.64
CA GLU A 165 6.96 13.72 -8.95
C GLU A 165 7.32 15.20 -8.77
N ALA A 166 6.54 15.94 -7.98
CA ALA A 166 6.77 17.35 -7.73
C ALA A 166 8.13 17.60 -7.07
N PHE A 167 8.55 16.73 -6.16
CA PHE A 167 9.85 16.81 -5.49
C PHE A 167 11.01 16.73 -6.46
N VAL A 168 10.97 15.78 -7.40
CA VAL A 168 11.99 15.68 -8.45
C VAL A 168 11.95 16.90 -9.38
N ARG A 169 10.75 17.34 -9.78
CA ARG A 169 10.58 18.51 -10.66
C ARG A 169 11.05 19.82 -10.01
N ALA A 170 10.96 19.93 -8.68
CA ALA A 170 11.44 21.09 -7.94
C ALA A 170 12.97 21.21 -7.92
N LYS A 171 13.71 20.13 -8.21
CA LYS A 171 15.19 20.12 -8.30
C LYS A 171 15.87 20.76 -7.07
N GLY A 172 15.35 20.47 -5.87
CA GLY A 172 15.85 21.01 -4.61
C GLY A 172 15.37 22.43 -4.26
N GLY A 173 14.50 23.03 -5.08
CA GLY A 173 13.91 24.34 -4.83
C GLY A 173 12.75 24.34 -3.83
N LYS A 174 12.29 23.17 -3.38
CA LYS A 174 11.24 23.01 -2.36
C LYS A 174 11.55 21.83 -1.45
N THR A 175 11.21 21.94 -0.18
CA THR A 175 11.26 20.81 0.76
C THR A 175 10.05 19.89 0.56
N TRP A 176 10.10 18.70 1.18
CA TRP A 176 8.97 17.77 1.12
C TRP A 176 7.73 18.36 1.79
N GLU A 177 7.90 19.01 2.94
CA GLU A 177 6.83 19.63 3.73
C GLU A 177 6.13 20.75 2.95
N GLU A 178 6.90 21.55 2.19
CA GLU A 178 6.34 22.59 1.33
C GLU A 178 5.46 21.98 0.23
N ILE A 179 5.93 20.92 -0.42
CA ILE A 179 5.20 20.22 -1.48
C ILE A 179 3.93 19.56 -0.94
N GLU A 180 4.03 18.87 0.20
CA GLU A 180 2.89 18.23 0.85
C GLU A 180 1.82 19.27 1.21
N LYS A 181 2.24 20.40 1.79
CA LYS A 181 1.33 21.49 2.16
C LYS A 181 0.64 22.09 0.93
N GLU A 182 1.37 22.34 -0.14
CA GLU A 182 0.83 22.93 -1.37
C GLU A 182 -0.11 21.98 -2.13
N LEU A 183 0.25 20.70 -2.25
CA LEU A 183 -0.48 19.75 -3.08
C LEU A 183 -1.60 19.02 -2.35
N LEU A 184 -1.42 18.75 -1.06
CA LEU A 184 -2.35 17.94 -0.27
C LEU A 184 -3.15 18.77 0.74
N GLY A 185 -2.77 20.03 0.99
CA GLY A 185 -3.50 20.90 1.92
C GLY A 185 -3.50 20.39 3.36
N GLY A 186 -2.49 19.61 3.76
CA GLY A 186 -2.37 19.02 5.10
C GLY A 186 -3.08 17.66 5.28
N GLN A 187 -3.39 16.95 4.18
CA GLN A 187 -3.96 15.59 4.19
C GLN A 187 -2.95 14.47 3.95
#